data_AF-J7TJF0-F1
#
_entry.id   AF-J7TJF0-F1
#
_cell.length_a   1.000
_cell.length_b   1.000
_cell.length_c   1.000
_cell.angle_alpha   90.00
_cell.angle_beta   90.00
_cell.angle_gamma   90.00
#
_symmetry.space_group_name_H-M   'P 1'
#
loop_
_entity.id
_entity.type
_entity.pdbx_description
1 polymer ?
#
loop_
_entity_poly.entity_id
_entity_poly.type
_entity_poly.pdbx_seq_one_letter_code
_entity_poly.pdbx_strand_id
1 'polypeptide(L)'
;MKKSGLSMLKKALAIGAVAFSTFAINANVSEAAFEEFPIGDEIEDTTNHFKVALVYFQPVTMEPAGMSLPADQADIHIETDIHATEGNECGLQPRATSAASVLVSGFPI
;
A
#
# COMPACT_ATOMS: atom_id res chain seq x y z
N MET A 1 -45.20 12.55 -41.80
CA MET A 1 -44.35 12.28 -40.62
C MET A 1 -42.97 12.90 -40.80
N LYS A 2 -42.75 14.16 -40.40
CA LYS A 2 -41.40 14.74 -40.30
C LYS A 2 -40.88 14.50 -38.89
N LYS A 3 -40.10 13.43 -38.69
CA LYS A 3 -39.42 13.18 -37.40
C LYS A 3 -38.39 14.30 -37.23
N SER A 4 -38.70 15.26 -36.37
CA SER A 4 -37.87 16.43 -36.09
C SER A 4 -36.47 15.98 -35.66
N GLY A 5 -35.46 16.37 -36.45
CA GLY A 5 -34.04 16.08 -36.20
C GLY A 5 -33.55 16.58 -34.84
N LEU A 6 -34.29 17.50 -34.21
CA LEU A 6 -34.03 17.98 -32.86
C LEU A 6 -34.23 16.87 -31.80
N SER A 7 -35.12 15.92 -32.03
CA SER A 7 -35.31 14.75 -31.15
C SER A 7 -34.19 13.72 -31.28
N MET A 8 -33.53 13.68 -32.44
CA MET A 8 -32.41 12.79 -32.73
C MET A 8 -31.09 13.39 -32.20
N LEU A 9 -30.92 14.71 -32.30
CA LEU A 9 -29.77 15.45 -31.77
C LEU A 9 -29.71 15.44 -30.24
N LYS A 10 -30.86 15.52 -29.55
CA LYS A 10 -30.94 15.38 -28.08
C LYS A 10 -30.54 13.98 -27.61
N LYS A 11 -30.91 12.93 -28.36
CA LYS A 11 -30.49 11.56 -28.07
C LYS A 11 -29.00 11.34 -28.34
N ALA A 12 -28.47 11.92 -29.42
CA ALA A 12 -27.03 11.85 -29.72
C ALA A 12 -26.16 12.56 -28.68
N LEU A 13 -26.61 13.72 -28.17
CA LEU A 13 -25.91 14.45 -27.10
C LEU A 13 -25.98 13.72 -25.75
N ALA A 14 -27.12 13.08 -25.43
CA ALA A 14 -27.25 12.27 -24.22
C ALA A 14 -26.39 11.00 -24.26
N ILE A 15 -26.26 10.34 -25.41
CA ILE A 15 -25.39 9.16 -25.58
C ILE A 15 -23.91 9.57 -25.58
N GLY A 16 -23.57 10.72 -26.17
CA GLY A 16 -22.22 11.29 -26.13
C GLY A 16 -21.78 11.67 -24.71
N ALA A 17 -22.66 12.27 -23.90
CA ALA A 17 -22.37 12.63 -22.52
C ALA A 17 -22.16 11.39 -21.62
N VAL A 18 -22.93 10.32 -21.80
CA VAL A 18 -22.76 9.07 -21.05
C VAL A 18 -21.46 8.36 -21.46
N ALA A 19 -21.16 8.27 -22.76
CA ALA A 19 -19.92 7.65 -23.24
C ALA A 19 -18.65 8.44 -22.85
N PHE A 20 -18.73 9.77 -22.75
CA PHE A 20 -17.63 10.61 -22.25
C PHE A 20 -17.45 10.47 -20.74
N SER A 21 -18.55 10.34 -19.97
CA SER A 21 -18.49 10.12 -18.52
C SER A 21 -17.87 8.77 -18.13
N THR A 22 -18.03 7.72 -18.95
CA THR A 22 -17.44 6.40 -18.70
C THR A 22 -15.95 6.29 -19.04
N PHE A 23 -15.41 7.18 -19.88
CA PHE A 23 -13.97 7.19 -20.20
C PHE A 23 -13.16 8.02 -19.19
N ALA A 24 -13.77 9.04 -18.58
CA ALA A 24 -13.11 9.94 -17.63
C ALA A 24 -12.86 9.33 -16.24
N ILE A 25 -13.54 8.23 -15.88
CA ILE A 25 -13.37 7.58 -14.56
C ILE A 25 -12.18 6.61 -14.47
N ASN A 26 -11.47 6.36 -15.57
CA ASN A 26 -10.23 5.55 -15.57
C ASN A 26 -8.96 6.42 -15.65
N ALA A 27 -9.07 7.73 -15.40
CA ALA A 27 -7.91 8.59 -15.30
C ALA A 27 -7.28 8.48 -13.91
N ASN A 28 -6.32 7.56 -13.82
CA ASN A 28 -5.17 7.63 -12.91
C ASN A 28 -5.49 7.77 -11.41
N VAL A 29 -5.92 6.67 -10.80
CA VAL A 29 -5.52 6.42 -9.41
C VAL A 29 -4.29 5.53 -9.47
N SER A 30 -3.15 6.14 -9.80
CA SER A 30 -1.87 5.60 -9.37
C SER A 30 -1.77 5.97 -7.90
N GLU A 31 -2.38 5.18 -7.02
CA GLU A 31 -1.96 5.17 -5.63
C GLU A 31 -0.43 4.98 -5.69
N ALA A 32 0.32 5.89 -5.09
CA ALA A 32 1.76 5.70 -4.94
C ALA A 32 1.96 4.44 -4.08
N ALA A 33 2.08 3.30 -4.74
CA ALA A 33 2.43 2.05 -4.08
C ALA A 33 3.79 2.26 -3.42
N PHE A 34 3.87 2.02 -2.12
CA PHE A 34 5.14 2.04 -1.40
C PHE A 34 6.03 0.94 -2.00
N GLU A 35 7.23 1.30 -2.44
CA GLU A 35 8.18 0.33 -2.95
C GLU A 35 9.00 -0.18 -1.77
N GLU A 36 8.81 -1.45 -1.44
CA GLU A 36 9.51 -2.13 -0.34
C GLU A 36 10.71 -2.91 -0.87
N PHE A 37 11.85 -2.73 -0.20
CA PHE A 37 13.10 -3.38 -0.54
C PHE A 37 13.50 -4.37 0.55
N PRO A 38 13.68 -5.67 0.24
CA PRO A 38 14.04 -6.67 1.23
C PRO A 38 15.48 -6.48 1.72
N ILE A 39 15.69 -6.65 3.03
CA ILE A 39 17.00 -6.69 3.65
C ILE A 39 17.36 -8.15 3.93
N GLY A 40 18.12 -8.73 3.00
CA GLY A 40 18.55 -10.12 3.09
C GLY A 40 17.43 -11.12 2.88
N ASP A 41 17.69 -12.36 3.30
CA ASP A 41 16.73 -13.46 3.22
C ASP A 41 15.87 -13.52 4.48
N GLU A 42 14.64 -14.00 4.30
CA GLU A 42 13.73 -14.27 5.40
C GLU A 42 14.21 -15.45 6.26
N ILE A 43 14.04 -15.32 7.58
CA ILE A 43 14.51 -16.31 8.55
C ILE A 43 13.30 -16.96 9.23
N GLU A 44 13.25 -18.29 9.21
CA GLU A 44 12.25 -19.07 9.93
C GLU A 44 12.82 -19.65 11.23
N ASP A 45 12.18 -19.34 12.35
CA ASP A 45 12.38 -19.99 13.63
C ASP A 45 11.33 -21.09 13.81
N THR A 46 11.75 -22.33 13.57
CA THR A 46 10.91 -23.52 13.71
C THR A 46 10.70 -23.96 15.16
N THR A 47 11.47 -23.43 16.11
CA THR A 47 11.31 -23.73 17.54
C THR A 47 10.22 -22.88 18.16
N ASN A 48 10.21 -21.58 17.81
CA ASN A 48 9.19 -20.64 18.31
C ASN A 48 8.02 -20.44 17.33
N HIS A 49 8.08 -21.08 16.15
CA HIS A 49 7.06 -21.02 15.11
C HIS A 49 6.78 -19.58 14.64
N PHE A 50 7.84 -18.89 14.21
CA PHE A 50 7.77 -17.57 13.62
C PHE A 50 8.64 -17.48 12.35
N LYS A 51 8.24 -16.62 11.44
CA LYS A 51 8.99 -16.25 10.25
C LYS A 51 9.22 -14.74 10.26
N VAL A 52 10.46 -14.32 10.09
CA VAL A 52 10.87 -12.91 10.23
C VAL A 52 11.50 -12.44 8.93
N ALA A 53 10.95 -11.38 8.36
CA ALA A 53 11.49 -10.65 7.22
C ALA A 53 11.85 -9.22 7.65
N LEU A 54 12.80 -8.61 6.96
CA LEU A 54 13.20 -7.24 7.19
C LEU A 54 13.10 -6.49 5.86
N VAL A 55 12.43 -5.34 5.86
CA VAL A 55 12.23 -4.51 4.67
C VAL A 55 12.58 -3.06 4.98
N TYR A 56 12.95 -2.29 3.96
CA TYR A 56 13.02 -0.84 4.05
C TYR A 56 12.32 -0.17 2.86
N PHE A 57 11.82 1.04 3.08
CA PHE A 57 11.15 1.86 2.07
C PHE A 57 11.22 3.35 2.45
N GLN A 58 10.52 4.21 1.72
CA GLN A 58 10.54 5.64 1.96
C GLN A 58 10.03 6.00 3.38
N PRO A 59 10.58 7.04 4.02
CA PRO A 59 10.09 7.55 5.29
C PRO A 59 8.58 7.85 5.27
N VAL A 60 7.84 7.35 6.26
CA VAL A 60 6.41 7.64 6.46
C VAL A 60 6.18 8.42 7.75
N THR A 61 5.17 9.28 7.76
CA THR A 61 4.75 9.98 8.98
C THR A 61 3.95 9.02 9.86
N MET A 62 4.32 8.88 11.14
CA MET A 62 3.68 7.98 12.09
C MET A 62 3.01 8.76 13.24
N GLU A 63 1.91 8.22 13.76
CA GLU A 63 1.21 8.73 14.93
C GLU A 63 1.05 7.63 16.00
N PRO A 64 1.22 7.95 17.30
CA PRO A 64 1.54 9.26 17.85
C PRO A 64 2.99 9.69 17.60
N ALA A 65 3.19 10.97 17.29
CA ALA A 65 4.52 11.56 17.17
C ALA A 65 5.33 11.46 18.47
N GLY A 66 6.67 11.40 18.34
CA GLY A 66 7.62 11.51 19.47
C GLY A 66 8.28 10.21 19.92
N MET A 67 7.86 9.05 19.42
CA MET A 67 8.49 7.75 19.71
C MET A 67 9.58 7.36 18.69
N SER A 68 9.60 8.03 17.54
CA SER A 68 10.53 7.81 16.43
C SER A 68 10.96 9.15 15.85
N LEU A 69 12.01 9.15 15.02
CA LEU A 69 12.36 10.30 14.19
C LEU A 69 11.15 10.73 13.34
N PRO A 70 10.95 12.03 13.09
CA PRO A 70 10.00 12.48 12.09
C PRO A 70 10.49 12.12 10.67
N ALA A 71 9.54 11.91 9.76
CA ALA A 71 9.83 11.42 8.41
C ALA A 71 10.74 12.34 7.59
N ASP A 72 10.74 13.65 7.89
CA ASP A 72 11.58 14.65 7.23
C ASP A 72 13.05 14.64 7.68
N GLN A 73 13.36 13.92 8.77
CA GLN A 73 14.71 13.75 9.30
C GLN A 73 15.24 12.33 9.12
N ALA A 74 14.45 11.44 8.51
CA ALA A 74 14.83 10.07 8.24
C ALA A 74 15.18 9.89 6.77
N ASP A 75 16.14 9.02 6.49
CA ASP A 75 16.50 8.65 5.12
C ASP A 75 15.64 7.47 4.64
N ILE A 76 15.35 6.53 5.54
CA ILE A 76 14.55 5.32 5.27
C ILE A 76 13.63 4.97 6.43
N HIS A 77 12.57 4.25 6.11
CA HIS A 77 11.74 3.52 7.05
C HIS A 77 12.14 2.03 6.99
N ILE A 78 12.40 1.40 8.13
CA ILE A 78 12.73 -0.03 8.22
C ILE A 78 11.62 -0.73 9.00
N GLU A 79 11.12 -1.86 8.48
CA GLU A 79 10.14 -2.71 9.16
C GLU A 79 10.68 -4.12 9.35
N THR A 80 10.47 -4.66 10.55
CA THR A 80 10.60 -6.08 10.85
C THR A 80 9.22 -6.72 10.79
N ASP A 81 8.99 -7.51 9.76
CA ASP A 81 7.76 -8.27 9.59
C ASP A 81 7.88 -9.63 10.25
N ILE A 82 6.99 -9.90 11.19
CA ILE A 82 6.96 -11.15 11.95
C ILE A 82 5.63 -11.85 11.66
N HIS A 83 5.71 -13.07 11.17
CA HIS A 83 4.57 -13.93 10.88
C HIS A 83 4.58 -15.16 11.78
N ALA A 84 3.47 -15.46 12.44
CA ALA A 84 3.31 -16.75 13.11
C ALA A 84 3.27 -17.88 12.07
N THR A 85 3.97 -18.98 12.32
CA THR A 85 3.90 -20.19 11.49
C THR A 85 3.03 -21.26 12.17
N GLU A 86 2.81 -22.38 11.48
CA GLU A 86 2.01 -23.48 12.04
C GLU A 86 2.69 -24.05 13.29
N GLY A 87 1.91 -24.26 14.35
CA GLY A 87 2.43 -24.72 15.64
C GLY A 87 2.73 -23.61 16.65
N ASN A 88 2.46 -22.34 16.30
CA ASN A 88 2.65 -21.22 17.22
C ASN A 88 1.83 -21.36 18.52
N GLU A 89 2.53 -21.30 19.66
CA GLU A 89 1.93 -21.46 20.99
C GLU A 89 1.45 -20.15 21.61
N CYS A 90 1.72 -19.00 20.99
CA CYS A 90 1.30 -17.68 21.48
C CYS A 90 -0.19 -17.38 21.22
N GLY A 91 -0.97 -18.36 20.75
CA GLY A 91 -2.38 -18.20 20.43
C GLY A 91 -2.64 -17.43 19.12
N LEU A 92 -1.61 -17.23 18.31
CA LEU A 92 -1.70 -16.59 17.00
C LEU A 92 -2.03 -17.63 15.93
N GLN A 93 -3.03 -17.32 15.10
CA GLN A 93 -3.29 -18.13 13.91
C GLN A 93 -2.08 -18.11 12.96
N PRO A 94 -1.81 -19.20 12.22
CA PRO A 94 -0.78 -19.19 11.19
C PRO A 94 -1.00 -18.01 10.23
N ARG A 95 0.09 -17.32 9.88
CA ARG A 95 0.10 -16.07 9.08
C ARG A 95 -0.48 -14.85 9.79
N ALA A 96 -0.76 -14.90 11.11
CA ALA A 96 -0.94 -13.68 11.89
C ALA A 96 0.34 -12.84 11.81
N THR A 97 0.19 -11.54 11.59
CA THR A 97 1.31 -10.65 11.24
C THR A 97 1.46 -9.56 12.31
N SER A 98 2.70 -9.25 12.66
CA SER A 98 3.05 -8.03 13.39
C SER A 98 4.26 -7.40 12.72
N ALA A 99 4.23 -6.09 12.51
CA ALA A 99 5.36 -5.32 12.02
C ALA A 99 5.90 -4.43 13.15
N ALA A 100 7.23 -4.33 13.26
CA ALA A 100 7.89 -3.36 14.11
C ALA A 100 8.69 -2.39 13.22
N SER A 101 8.34 -1.11 13.27
CA SER A 101 8.90 -0.09 12.39
C SER A 101 9.83 0.89 13.11
N VAL A 102 10.85 1.36 12.39
CA VAL A 102 11.73 2.43 12.84
C VAL A 102 12.16 3.31 11.67
N LEU A 103 12.14 4.63 11.89
CA LEU A 103 12.71 5.60 10.95
C LEU A 103 14.18 5.80 11.26
N VAL A 104 15.04 5.67 10.25
CA VAL A 104 16.51 5.68 10.41
C VAL A 104 17.12 6.79 9.55
N SER A 105 18.10 7.49 10.12
CA SER A 105 18.89 8.54 9.47
C SER A 105 20.38 8.19 9.47
N GLY A 106 21.17 8.82 8.60
CA GLY A 106 22.61 8.61 8.48
C GLY A 106 23.00 7.47 7.52
N PHE A 107 22.04 6.99 6.71
CA PHE A 107 22.34 6.06 5.63
C PHE A 107 22.56 6.84 4.33
N PRO A 108 23.72 6.67 3.66
CA PRO A 108 23.89 7.22 2.33
C PRO A 108 23.03 6.40 1.36
N ILE A 109 21.89 6.95 0.97
CA ILE A 109 21.09 6.47 -0.17
C ILE A 109 21.72 6.90 -1.49
#